data_AF-A0A8T4YPJ8-F1
#
_entry.id   AF-A0A8T4YPJ8-F1
#
_cell.length_a   1.000
_cell.length_b   1.000
_cell.length_c   1.000
_cell.angle_alpha   90.00
_cell.angle_beta   90.00
_cell.angle_gamma   90.00
#
_symmetry.space_group_name_H-M   'P 1'
#
loop_
_entity.id
_entity.type
_entity.pdbx_description
1 polymer ?
#
loop_
_entity_poly.entity_id
_entity_poly.type
_entity_poly.pdbx_seq_one_letter_code
_entity_poly.pdbx_strand_id
1 'polypeptide(L)'
;HKQPSSLVGLPLDHVGTAAVGFRVEWFLIKHAHKIGEIVPKRVEQPYRPYAGAIVLSPKPGLHENIAVLDFAAMYPNIMITYNLSPDTYVAPKEPIPACGVYEAPEVKHRFRKEPPGFYKEVLSHLISVRNEVRSKMRKCALDSVEYRVLDARQKAIKVITNASYGYAGWIGARWYIKPVAEAATAWGRHTILNAIKMAGEEGLTVVYGDTDSIFIKYEPEKVERLAAKIYEKLGLEIKPDKIYTRIFFTEAKKRYAGLLPDGRLDIVGLEVIRGDWAVVAKKVQEKVLEIILKERSPQKAAKYTQQFIYELRQRRVPYRDLIIWKTLTKPIEEYAVKTPHVEAARMLMEKGWKLAMGDKVGYVVVSGTGRLYERVKPYMFASYDEVDIEYYVTNQVAPAAARVLECFGITEEQLLTAKASDKERETRKLTDFF
;
A
#
# COMPACT_ATOMS: atom_id res chain seq x y z
N HIS A 1 0.13 18.73 -11.89
CA HIS A 1 1.02 18.14 -12.91
C HIS A 1 2.11 19.08 -13.46
N LYS A 2 1.96 20.42 -13.41
CA LYS A 2 3.01 21.35 -13.89
C LYS A 2 4.40 21.16 -13.24
N GLN A 3 4.45 20.95 -11.92
CA GLN A 3 5.73 20.74 -11.22
C GLN A 3 6.45 19.43 -11.63
N PRO A 4 5.78 18.25 -11.67
CA PRO A 4 6.37 17.05 -12.26
C PRO A 4 6.87 17.21 -13.69
N SER A 5 6.10 17.85 -14.57
CA SER A 5 6.49 18.09 -15.98
C SER A 5 7.82 18.85 -16.08
N SER A 6 7.92 19.98 -15.39
CA SER A 6 9.15 20.79 -15.35
C SER A 6 10.36 20.03 -14.80
N LEU A 7 10.14 19.20 -13.76
CA LEU A 7 11.18 18.41 -13.13
C LEU A 7 11.75 17.36 -14.11
N VAL A 8 10.89 16.50 -14.67
CA VAL A 8 11.31 15.33 -15.46
C VAL A 8 11.56 15.66 -16.94
N GLY A 9 11.10 16.81 -17.43
CA GLY A 9 11.27 17.21 -18.83
C GLY A 9 10.26 16.59 -19.79
N LEU A 10 9.12 16.08 -19.29
CA LEU A 10 8.02 15.61 -20.12
C LEU A 10 6.96 16.70 -20.32
N PRO A 11 6.35 16.81 -21.51
CA PRO A 11 5.15 17.62 -21.73
C PRO A 11 4.03 17.31 -20.72
N LEU A 12 3.16 18.28 -20.46
CA LEU A 12 2.17 18.20 -19.38
C LEU A 12 1.15 17.06 -19.59
N ASP A 13 0.73 16.87 -20.83
CA ASP A 13 -0.12 15.81 -21.35
C ASP A 13 0.53 14.42 -21.21
N HIS A 14 1.85 14.33 -21.41
CA HIS A 14 2.59 13.07 -21.26
C HIS A 14 2.90 12.74 -19.79
N VAL A 15 3.25 13.72 -18.95
CA VAL A 15 3.60 13.44 -17.55
C VAL A 15 2.39 12.93 -16.74
N GLY A 16 1.17 13.32 -17.13
CA GLY A 16 -0.06 12.87 -16.48
C GLY A 16 -0.31 11.38 -16.66
N THR A 17 -0.05 10.86 -17.85
CA THR A 17 -0.33 9.47 -18.26
C THR A 17 0.87 8.53 -18.08
N ALA A 18 2.10 9.05 -18.09
CA ALA A 18 3.30 8.25 -17.92
C ALA A 18 3.31 7.52 -16.57
N ALA A 19 3.61 6.22 -16.57
CA ALA A 19 3.87 5.49 -15.34
C ALA A 19 5.10 6.06 -14.62
N VAL A 20 5.14 5.90 -13.29
CA VAL A 20 6.16 6.54 -12.43
C VAL A 20 7.58 6.17 -12.85
N GLY A 21 7.84 4.90 -13.22
CA GLY A 21 9.14 4.46 -13.72
C GLY A 21 9.60 5.21 -14.98
N PHE A 22 8.69 5.52 -15.91
CA PHE A 22 9.03 6.33 -17.08
C PHE A 22 9.32 7.79 -16.72
N ARG A 23 8.61 8.36 -15.74
CA ARG A 23 8.91 9.72 -15.25
C ARG A 23 10.33 9.79 -14.66
N VAL A 24 10.74 8.74 -13.93
CA VAL A 24 12.13 8.60 -13.44
C VAL A 24 13.10 8.47 -14.62
N GLU A 25 12.83 7.57 -15.58
CA GLU A 25 13.71 7.38 -16.74
C GLU A 25 13.98 8.68 -17.50
N TRP A 26 12.95 9.47 -17.77
CA TRP A 26 13.10 10.76 -18.46
C TRP A 26 13.91 11.77 -17.66
N PHE A 27 13.74 11.80 -16.33
CA PHE A 27 14.61 12.61 -15.47
C PHE A 27 16.08 12.16 -15.56
N LEU A 28 16.33 10.85 -15.53
CA LEU A 28 17.68 10.29 -15.66
C LEU A 28 18.30 10.60 -17.03
N ILE A 29 17.55 10.49 -18.12
CA ILE A 29 18.02 10.84 -19.48
C ILE A 29 18.43 12.31 -19.53
N LYS A 30 17.58 13.21 -19.01
CA LYS A 30 17.88 14.64 -18.94
C LYS A 30 19.14 14.91 -18.10
N HIS A 31 19.32 14.19 -16.99
CA HIS A 31 20.48 14.34 -16.12
C HIS A 31 21.76 13.79 -16.78
N ALA A 32 21.69 12.62 -17.41
CA ALA A 32 22.80 12.00 -18.13
C ALA A 32 23.34 12.94 -19.22
N HIS A 33 22.44 13.54 -20.02
CA HIS A 33 22.84 14.54 -21.01
C HIS A 33 23.55 15.74 -20.40
N LYS A 34 23.09 16.23 -19.23
CA LYS A 34 23.69 17.37 -18.53
C LYS A 34 25.13 17.09 -18.06
N ILE A 35 25.42 15.86 -17.67
CA ILE A 35 26.74 15.46 -17.16
C ILE A 35 27.63 14.78 -18.23
N GLY A 36 27.16 14.70 -19.49
CA GLY A 36 27.91 14.08 -20.58
C GLY A 36 27.92 12.55 -20.57
N GLU A 37 27.00 11.91 -19.85
CA GLU A 37 26.86 10.45 -19.78
C GLU A 37 26.02 9.90 -20.94
N ILE A 38 26.43 8.76 -21.49
CA ILE A 38 25.70 8.08 -22.56
C ILE A 38 24.50 7.34 -21.96
N VAL A 39 23.32 7.54 -22.54
CA VAL A 39 22.09 6.85 -22.15
C VAL A 39 22.17 5.38 -22.60
N PRO A 40 22.06 4.40 -21.67
CA PRO A 40 22.04 2.98 -22.04
C PRO A 40 20.85 2.63 -22.95
N LYS A 41 21.05 1.62 -23.80
CA LYS A 41 19.95 1.01 -24.55
C LYS A 41 19.02 0.27 -23.60
N ARG A 42 17.73 0.25 -23.93
CA ARG A 42 16.79 -0.65 -23.24
C ARG A 42 17.04 -2.07 -23.72
N VAL A 43 17.16 -3.01 -22.78
CA VAL A 43 17.44 -4.42 -23.06
C VAL A 43 16.35 -5.26 -22.41
N GLU A 44 15.75 -6.18 -23.17
CA GLU A 44 14.86 -7.18 -22.61
C GLU A 44 15.67 -8.24 -21.87
N GLN A 45 15.32 -8.48 -20.60
CA GLN A 45 15.97 -9.47 -19.76
C GLN A 45 14.92 -10.39 -19.13
N PRO A 46 15.22 -11.69 -18.96
CA PRO A 46 14.28 -12.61 -18.33
C PRO A 46 14.08 -12.22 -16.86
N TYR A 47 12.83 -12.30 -16.39
CA TYR A 47 12.53 -12.03 -14.99
C TYR A 47 13.19 -13.05 -14.07
N ARG A 48 14.05 -12.56 -13.17
CA ARG A 48 14.66 -13.36 -12.11
C ARG A 48 14.26 -12.76 -10.77
N PRO A 49 13.53 -13.49 -9.92
CA PRO A 49 13.19 -12.98 -8.61
C PRO A 49 14.44 -12.71 -7.77
N TYR A 50 14.31 -11.78 -6.84
CA TYR A 50 15.29 -11.50 -5.80
C TYR A 50 14.58 -11.23 -4.47
N ALA A 51 15.31 -11.36 -3.37
CA ALA A 51 14.78 -11.12 -2.04
C ALA A 51 14.38 -9.65 -1.87
N GLY A 52 13.11 -9.40 -1.59
CA GLY A 52 12.57 -8.05 -1.38
C GLY A 52 12.93 -7.46 -0.02
N ALA A 53 12.28 -6.34 0.31
CA ALA A 53 12.39 -5.71 1.62
C ALA A 53 11.89 -6.64 2.75
N ILE A 54 12.39 -6.41 3.97
CA ILE A 54 11.90 -7.12 5.15
C ILE A 54 10.51 -6.59 5.51
N VAL A 55 9.61 -7.52 5.80
CA VAL A 55 8.34 -7.22 6.45
C VAL A 55 8.22 -8.21 7.59
N LEU A 56 8.26 -7.72 8.82
CA LEU A 56 8.13 -8.57 10.00
C LEU A 56 6.72 -9.17 10.05
N SER A 57 6.58 -10.34 10.66
CA SER A 57 5.26 -10.83 11.00
C SER A 57 4.68 -9.94 12.10
N PRO A 58 3.46 -9.41 11.94
CA PRO A 58 2.82 -8.64 12.99
C PRO A 58 2.54 -9.53 14.21
N LYS A 59 2.53 -8.93 15.40
CA LYS A 59 1.93 -9.55 16.58
C LYS A 59 0.41 -9.34 16.48
N PRO A 60 -0.41 -10.37 16.18
CA PRO A 60 -1.83 -10.18 15.95
C PRO A 60 -2.54 -9.65 17.20
N GLY A 61 -3.65 -8.94 16.98
CA GLY A 61 -4.47 -8.39 18.06
C GLY A 61 -4.31 -6.88 18.25
N LEU A 62 -4.79 -6.39 19.39
CA LEU A 62 -4.89 -4.97 19.71
C LEU A 62 -3.65 -4.49 20.46
N HIS A 63 -3.04 -3.40 19.98
CA HIS A 63 -1.92 -2.73 20.62
C HIS A 63 -2.28 -1.28 20.88
N GLU A 64 -1.76 -0.72 21.97
CA GLU A 64 -2.04 0.66 22.36
C GLU A 64 -0.81 1.54 22.24
N ASN A 65 -1.04 2.83 21.97
CA ASN A 65 -0.01 3.86 21.96
C ASN A 65 1.21 3.44 21.13
N ILE A 66 1.00 3.30 19.81
CA ILE A 66 2.01 2.83 18.86
C ILE A 66 2.43 3.98 17.95
N ALA A 67 3.74 4.22 17.85
CA ALA A 67 4.31 5.13 16.86
C ALA A 67 4.82 4.35 15.65
N VAL A 68 4.51 4.86 14.46
CA VAL A 68 5.10 4.43 13.20
C VAL A 68 6.29 5.33 12.93
N LEU A 69 7.49 4.77 13.05
CA LEU A 69 8.71 5.47 12.70
C LEU A 69 9.08 5.15 11.25
N ASP A 70 9.06 6.15 10.38
CA ASP A 70 9.36 6.04 8.95
C ASP A 70 10.76 6.58 8.66
N PHE A 71 11.54 5.83 7.88
CA PHE A 71 12.87 6.26 7.44
C PHE A 71 12.75 7.24 6.27
N ALA A 72 13.22 8.46 6.47
CA ALA A 72 13.14 9.49 5.45
C ALA A 72 13.98 9.12 4.21
N ALA A 73 13.29 8.71 3.13
CA ALA A 73 13.92 8.32 1.87
C ALA A 73 15.01 7.25 2.07
N MET A 74 14.69 6.18 2.81
CA MET A 74 15.63 5.12 3.17
C MET A 74 16.44 4.59 1.98
N TYR A 75 15.76 4.12 0.93
CA TYR A 75 16.43 3.53 -0.24
C TYR A 75 17.28 4.52 -1.03
N PRO A 76 16.80 5.74 -1.34
CA PRO A 76 17.67 6.78 -1.90
C PRO A 76 18.94 7.03 -1.09
N ASN A 77 18.84 7.13 0.24
CA ASN A 77 20.00 7.32 1.10
C ASN A 77 20.93 6.10 1.10
N ILE A 78 20.40 4.87 1.12
CA ILE A 78 21.18 3.64 0.97
C ILE A 78 21.98 3.64 -0.34
N MET A 79 21.33 4.02 -1.45
CA MET A 79 21.99 4.10 -2.76
C MET A 79 23.10 5.15 -2.78
N ILE A 80 22.92 6.29 -2.11
CA ILE A 80 23.95 7.34 -1.97
C ILE A 80 25.11 6.86 -1.08
N THR A 81 24.81 6.35 0.11
CA THR A 81 25.80 5.96 1.13
C THR A 81 26.71 4.86 0.63
N TYR A 82 26.15 3.82 0.02
CA TYR A 82 26.92 2.67 -0.47
C TYR A 82 27.26 2.74 -1.97
N ASN A 83 27.05 3.92 -2.57
CA ASN A 83 27.35 4.20 -3.98
C ASN A 83 26.76 3.15 -4.94
N LEU A 84 25.50 2.75 -4.73
CA LEU A 84 24.86 1.67 -5.48
C LEU A 84 24.46 2.14 -6.88
N SER A 85 25.22 1.75 -7.90
CA SER A 85 24.95 2.11 -9.28
C SER A 85 25.48 1.07 -10.27
N PRO A 86 24.92 1.00 -11.50
CA PRO A 86 25.40 0.08 -12.52
C PRO A 86 26.88 0.27 -12.85
N ASP A 87 27.30 1.53 -12.95
CA ASP A 87 28.65 2.00 -13.27
C ASP A 87 29.63 1.86 -12.10
N THR A 88 29.16 1.63 -10.88
CA THR A 88 30.01 1.39 -9.70
C THR A 88 30.08 -0.08 -9.30
N TYR A 89 29.27 -0.95 -9.91
CA TYR A 89 29.30 -2.39 -9.63
C TYR A 89 30.63 -3.00 -10.07
N VAL A 90 31.19 -3.84 -9.21
CA VAL A 90 32.42 -4.60 -9.48
C VAL A 90 32.04 -6.08 -9.54
N ALA A 91 32.28 -6.71 -10.69
CA ALA A 91 31.95 -8.12 -10.87
C ALA A 91 32.80 -9.00 -9.92
N PRO A 92 32.30 -10.16 -9.45
CA PRO A 92 33.03 -11.00 -8.49
C PRO A 92 34.42 -11.45 -8.95
N LYS A 93 34.66 -11.50 -10.26
CA LYS A 93 35.94 -11.90 -10.89
C LYS A 93 36.94 -10.75 -11.01
N GLU A 94 36.50 -9.51 -10.84
CA GLU A 94 37.36 -8.34 -10.95
C GLU A 94 38.11 -8.08 -9.63
N PRO A 95 39.36 -7.61 -9.70
CA PRO A 95 40.12 -7.26 -8.51
C PRO A 95 39.49 -6.07 -7.78
N ILE A 96 39.69 -6.00 -6.47
CA ILE A 96 39.23 -4.85 -5.69
C ILE A 96 40.02 -3.61 -6.15
N PRO A 97 39.35 -2.53 -6.60
CA PRO A 97 40.02 -1.31 -7.03
C PRO A 97 40.67 -0.59 -5.84
N ALA A 98 41.66 0.26 -6.14
CA ALA A 98 42.41 1.01 -5.12
C ALA A 98 41.53 1.93 -4.26
N CYS A 99 40.41 2.44 -4.79
CA CYS A 99 39.43 3.22 -4.04
C CYS A 99 38.64 2.39 -3.00
N GLY A 100 38.80 1.06 -3.01
CA GLY A 100 38.05 0.14 -2.18
C GLY A 100 36.61 -0.04 -2.61
N VAL A 101 35.90 -0.93 -1.91
CA VAL A 101 34.50 -1.27 -2.20
C VAL A 101 33.64 -1.26 -0.95
N TYR A 102 32.35 -1.00 -1.14
CA TYR A 102 31.29 -1.44 -0.23
C TYR A 102 30.83 -2.83 -0.65
N GLU A 103 30.78 -3.77 0.29
CA GLU A 103 30.23 -5.10 0.08
C GLU A 103 28.84 -5.18 0.70
N ALA A 104 27.82 -5.50 -0.10
CA ALA A 104 26.45 -5.60 0.37
C ALA A 104 26.27 -6.81 1.32
N PRO A 105 25.50 -6.66 2.42
CA PRO A 105 25.19 -7.77 3.31
C PRO A 105 24.41 -8.84 2.55
N GLU A 106 24.49 -10.10 3.00
CA GLU A 106 23.79 -11.27 2.43
C GLU A 106 24.21 -11.66 1.00
N VAL A 107 24.16 -10.74 0.04
CA VAL A 107 24.34 -10.97 -1.40
C VAL A 107 25.77 -10.73 -1.90
N LYS A 108 26.63 -10.10 -1.08
CA LYS A 108 28.07 -9.94 -1.34
C LYS A 108 28.45 -9.18 -2.61
N HIS A 109 27.48 -8.50 -3.24
CA HIS A 109 27.73 -7.59 -4.37
C HIS A 109 28.64 -6.43 -3.93
N ARG A 110 29.59 -6.07 -4.79
CA ARG A 110 30.61 -5.06 -4.50
C ARG A 110 30.38 -3.81 -5.35
N PHE A 111 30.50 -2.64 -4.72
CA PHE A 111 30.37 -1.35 -5.37
C PHE A 111 31.56 -0.46 -5.00
N ARG A 112 32.16 0.21 -5.99
CA ARG A 112 33.28 1.13 -5.79
C ARG A 112 32.90 2.25 -4.82
N LYS A 113 33.82 2.65 -3.93
CA LYS A 113 33.57 3.82 -3.06
C LYS A 113 33.66 5.14 -3.85
N GLU A 114 34.56 5.20 -4.82
CA GLU A 114 34.80 6.36 -5.67
C GLU A 114 35.11 5.93 -7.12
N PRO A 115 34.83 6.79 -8.12
CA PRO A 115 34.07 8.06 -8.01
C PRO A 115 32.57 7.83 -7.69
N PRO A 116 31.79 8.89 -7.39
CA PRO A 116 30.34 8.79 -7.27
C PRO A 116 29.71 8.18 -8.53
N GLY A 117 28.85 7.17 -8.34
CA GLY A 117 28.12 6.57 -9.45
C GLY A 117 26.92 7.41 -9.88
N PHE A 118 26.39 7.11 -11.06
CA PHE A 118 25.31 7.88 -11.67
C PHE A 118 24.10 8.08 -10.75
N TYR A 119 23.62 7.02 -10.09
CA TYR A 119 22.51 7.14 -9.14
C TYR A 119 22.86 8.01 -7.92
N LYS A 120 24.10 7.93 -7.41
CA LYS A 120 24.53 8.74 -6.27
C LYS A 120 24.51 10.22 -6.62
N GLU A 121 25.01 10.60 -7.79
CA GLU A 121 24.98 11.99 -8.27
C GLU A 121 23.54 12.51 -8.42
N VAL A 122 22.72 11.77 -9.16
CA VAL A 122 21.30 12.11 -9.42
C VAL A 122 20.51 12.28 -8.13
N LEU A 123 20.62 11.31 -7.21
CA LEU A 123 19.86 11.32 -5.96
C LEU A 123 20.33 12.43 -5.03
N SER A 124 21.65 12.65 -4.93
CA SER A 124 22.22 13.76 -4.15
C SER A 124 21.74 15.11 -4.70
N HIS A 125 21.70 15.26 -6.02
CA HIS A 125 21.14 16.46 -6.67
C HIS A 125 19.65 16.66 -6.33
N LEU A 126 18.82 15.62 -6.46
CA LEU A 126 17.39 15.70 -6.12
C LEU A 126 17.16 16.08 -4.65
N ILE A 127 17.91 15.49 -3.72
CA ILE A 127 17.82 15.80 -2.29
C ILE A 127 18.23 17.26 -2.04
N SER A 128 19.33 17.72 -2.64
CA SER A 128 19.80 19.10 -2.52
C SER A 128 18.74 20.10 -3.01
N VAL A 129 18.21 19.90 -4.22
CA VAL A 129 17.15 20.76 -4.79
C VAL A 129 15.91 20.75 -3.91
N ARG A 130 15.53 19.60 -3.34
CA ARG A 130 14.39 19.52 -2.42
C ARG A 130 14.62 20.34 -1.16
N ASN A 131 15.83 20.30 -0.60
CA ASN A 131 16.19 21.06 0.59
C ASN A 131 16.16 22.57 0.34
N GLU A 132 16.63 23.03 -0.82
CA GLU A 132 16.52 24.43 -1.24
C GLU A 132 15.06 24.88 -1.34
N VAL A 133 14.19 24.07 -1.98
CA VAL A 133 12.76 24.36 -2.09
C VAL A 133 12.11 24.45 -0.70
N ARG A 134 12.39 23.50 0.19
CA ARG A 134 11.88 23.52 1.57
C ARG A 134 12.40 24.72 2.36
N SER A 135 13.62 25.18 2.11
CA SER A 135 14.18 26.37 2.73
C SER A 135 13.43 27.64 2.31
N LYS A 136 13.07 27.75 1.03
CA LYS A 136 12.21 28.83 0.53
C LYS A 136 10.81 28.76 1.11
N MET A 137 10.22 27.57 1.19
CA MET A 137 8.88 27.36 1.78
C MET A 137 8.76 27.87 3.21
N ARG A 138 9.80 27.69 4.04
CA ARG A 138 9.80 28.16 5.44
C ARG A 138 9.71 29.69 5.57
N LYS A 139 10.01 30.43 4.50
CA LYS A 139 9.94 31.89 4.46
C LYS A 139 8.61 32.41 3.93
N CYS A 140 7.72 31.52 3.45
CA CYS A 140 6.42 31.89 2.89
C CYS A 140 5.31 31.72 3.92
N ALA A 141 4.27 32.56 3.84
CA ALA A 141 3.04 32.35 4.60
C ALA A 141 2.31 31.07 4.12
N LEU A 142 1.75 30.28 5.04
CA LEU A 142 1.18 28.95 4.76
C LEU A 142 0.01 28.98 3.76
N ASP A 143 -0.74 30.07 3.74
CA ASP A 143 -1.90 30.33 2.89
C ASP A 143 -1.53 30.93 1.51
N SER A 144 -0.27 31.36 1.35
CA SER A 144 0.19 32.00 0.12
C SER A 144 0.16 31.07 -1.10
N VAL A 145 -0.07 31.67 -2.28
CA VAL A 145 0.07 30.97 -3.57
C VAL A 145 1.48 30.39 -3.71
N GLU A 146 2.50 31.13 -3.27
CA GLU A 146 3.89 30.72 -3.34
C GLU A 146 4.16 29.44 -2.53
N TYR A 147 3.67 29.38 -1.28
CA TYR A 147 3.80 28.19 -0.45
C TYR A 147 3.17 26.96 -1.12
N ARG A 148 1.96 27.11 -1.69
CA ARG A 148 1.28 26.01 -2.42
C ARG A 148 2.08 25.52 -3.63
N VAL A 149 2.70 26.43 -4.39
CA VAL A 149 3.53 26.09 -5.55
C VAL A 149 4.80 25.36 -5.13
N LEU A 150 5.50 25.86 -4.11
CA LEU A 150 6.72 25.25 -3.60
C LEU A 150 6.44 23.89 -2.93
N ASP A 151 5.31 23.75 -2.23
CA ASP A 151 4.87 22.47 -1.66
C ASP A 151 4.60 21.44 -2.76
N ALA A 152 3.89 21.82 -3.84
CA ALA A 152 3.70 20.96 -4.99
C ALA A 152 5.04 20.55 -5.63
N ARG A 153 6.05 21.44 -5.63
CA ARG A 153 7.39 21.18 -6.17
C ARG A 153 8.18 20.21 -5.30
N GLN A 154 8.25 20.42 -3.98
CA GLN A 154 8.96 19.49 -3.09
C GLN A 154 8.30 18.10 -3.07
N LYS A 155 6.97 18.02 -3.20
CA LYS A 155 6.23 16.76 -3.35
C LYS A 155 6.61 16.05 -4.64
N ALA A 156 6.67 16.76 -5.77
CA ALA A 156 7.10 16.19 -7.05
C ALA A 156 8.52 15.63 -6.98
N ILE A 157 9.45 16.36 -6.35
CA ILE A 157 10.83 15.89 -6.14
C ILE A 157 10.84 14.64 -5.25
N LYS A 158 10.14 14.65 -4.10
CA LYS A 158 10.00 13.48 -3.21
C LYS A 158 9.56 12.23 -3.97
N VAL A 159 8.54 12.37 -4.83
CA VAL A 159 8.00 11.25 -5.61
C VAL A 159 9.06 10.67 -6.55
N ILE A 160 9.77 11.51 -7.31
CA ILE A 160 10.82 11.03 -8.22
C ILE A 160 11.99 10.41 -7.42
N THR A 161 12.46 11.05 -6.35
CA THR A 161 13.53 10.52 -5.50
C THR A 161 13.19 9.14 -4.94
N ASN A 162 12.02 8.96 -4.33
CA ASN A 162 11.62 7.67 -3.76
C ASN A 162 11.38 6.61 -4.84
N ALA A 163 10.90 7.00 -6.01
CA ALA A 163 10.66 6.08 -7.12
C ALA A 163 11.94 5.59 -7.81
N SER A 164 13.07 6.29 -7.68
CA SER A 164 14.34 5.89 -8.29
C SER A 164 14.82 4.50 -7.85
N TYR A 165 14.58 4.12 -6.60
CA TYR A 165 14.86 2.75 -6.14
C TYR A 165 13.99 1.71 -6.86
N GLY A 166 12.68 1.96 -6.95
CA GLY A 166 11.76 1.07 -7.69
C GLY A 166 12.13 0.97 -9.17
N TYR A 167 12.62 2.07 -9.76
CA TYR A 167 13.15 2.08 -11.12
C TYR A 167 14.44 1.25 -11.26
N ALA A 168 15.37 1.33 -10.30
CA ALA A 168 16.59 0.51 -10.31
C ALA A 168 16.31 -0.99 -10.16
N GLY A 169 15.14 -1.37 -9.64
CA GLY A 169 14.65 -2.75 -9.60
C GLY A 169 13.72 -3.16 -10.74
N TRP A 170 13.39 -2.24 -11.67
CA TRP A 170 12.52 -2.53 -12.81
C TRP A 170 13.33 -3.10 -13.97
N ILE A 171 13.02 -4.32 -14.37
CA ILE A 171 13.74 -5.03 -15.45
C ILE A 171 13.74 -4.28 -16.79
N GLY A 172 12.69 -3.50 -17.07
CA GLY A 172 12.59 -2.70 -18.30
C GLY A 172 13.34 -1.37 -18.27
N ALA A 173 13.97 -1.01 -17.14
CA ALA A 173 14.71 0.23 -17.01
C ALA A 173 16.05 0.20 -17.76
N ARG A 174 16.46 1.34 -18.31
CA ARG A 174 17.76 1.49 -19.01
C ARG A 174 18.96 1.30 -18.09
N TRP A 175 18.88 1.81 -16.85
CA TRP A 175 19.92 1.68 -15.83
C TRP A 175 19.62 0.53 -14.86
N TYR A 176 19.04 -0.55 -15.36
CA TYR A 176 18.79 -1.76 -14.58
C TYR A 176 19.99 -2.69 -14.62
N ILE A 177 20.52 -3.02 -13.45
CA ILE A 177 21.25 -4.26 -13.23
C ILE A 177 20.74 -4.92 -11.95
N LYS A 178 20.57 -6.25 -11.99
CA LYS A 178 20.06 -7.02 -10.84
C LYS A 178 20.86 -6.80 -9.54
N PRO A 179 22.21 -6.74 -9.55
CA PRO A 179 22.99 -6.53 -8.33
C PRO A 179 22.67 -5.24 -7.55
N VAL A 180 22.31 -4.15 -8.23
CA VAL A 180 21.94 -2.88 -7.57
C VAL A 180 20.65 -3.07 -6.78
N ALA A 181 19.64 -3.70 -7.37
CA ALA A 181 18.36 -3.96 -6.71
C ALA A 181 18.52 -4.91 -5.51
N GLU A 182 19.29 -6.00 -5.68
CA GLU A 182 19.60 -6.94 -4.61
C GLU A 182 20.36 -6.28 -3.46
N ALA A 183 21.40 -5.50 -3.77
CA ALA A 183 22.19 -4.80 -2.75
C ALA A 183 21.37 -3.76 -1.99
N ALA A 184 20.53 -2.98 -2.68
CA ALA A 184 19.66 -1.99 -2.06
C ALA A 184 18.67 -2.64 -1.08
N THR A 185 18.06 -3.77 -1.46
CA THR A 185 17.17 -4.52 -0.55
C THR A 185 17.92 -5.11 0.63
N ALA A 186 19.12 -5.66 0.42
CA ALA A 186 19.91 -6.26 1.48
C ALA A 186 20.35 -5.23 2.52
N TRP A 187 20.83 -4.07 2.08
CA TRP A 187 21.10 -2.94 2.98
C TRP A 187 19.83 -2.46 3.68
N GLY A 188 18.69 -2.40 2.99
CA GLY A 188 17.41 -2.06 3.62
C GLY A 188 17.01 -3.03 4.74
N ARG A 189 17.14 -4.33 4.51
CA ARG A 189 16.92 -5.36 5.55
C ARG A 189 17.88 -5.17 6.73
N HIS A 190 19.17 -4.97 6.44
CA HIS A 190 20.19 -4.74 7.46
C HIS A 190 19.89 -3.49 8.31
N THR A 191 19.49 -2.38 7.68
CA THR A 191 19.08 -1.14 8.35
C THR A 191 17.90 -1.37 9.29
N ILE A 192 16.83 -2.01 8.82
CA ILE A 192 15.64 -2.26 9.63
C ILE A 192 15.95 -3.19 10.80
N LEU A 193 16.72 -4.26 10.58
CA LEU A 193 17.13 -5.20 11.64
C LEU A 193 18.01 -4.52 12.70
N ASN A 194 18.94 -3.66 12.29
CA ASN A 194 19.74 -2.87 13.23
C ASN A 194 18.89 -1.87 14.01
N ALA A 195 17.93 -1.23 13.37
CA ALA A 195 17.01 -0.31 14.04
C ALA A 195 16.14 -1.02 15.08
N ILE A 196 15.66 -2.22 14.77
CA ILE A 196 14.91 -3.08 15.72
C ILE A 196 15.80 -3.47 16.91
N LYS A 197 17.05 -3.86 16.65
CA LYS A 197 18.02 -4.18 17.71
C LYS A 197 18.26 -2.96 18.62
N MET A 198 18.50 -1.79 18.04
CA MET A 198 18.70 -0.55 18.79
C MET A 198 17.45 -0.17 19.59
N ALA A 199 16.25 -0.36 19.04
CA ALA A 199 15.00 -0.13 19.76
C ALA A 199 14.91 -1.04 20.99
N GLY A 200 15.27 -2.32 20.86
CA GLY A 200 15.33 -3.26 21.98
C GLY A 200 16.32 -2.84 23.06
N GLU A 201 17.51 -2.34 22.67
CA GLU A 201 18.52 -1.80 23.60
C GLU A 201 18.00 -0.56 24.38
N GLU A 202 17.16 0.27 23.76
CA GLU A 202 16.50 1.42 24.43
C GLU A 202 15.27 1.02 25.26
N GLY A 203 14.96 -0.28 25.34
CA GLY A 203 13.79 -0.79 26.04
C GLY A 203 12.46 -0.47 25.34
N LEU A 204 12.48 -0.27 24.02
CA LEU A 204 11.29 -0.08 23.19
C LEU A 204 10.85 -1.41 22.59
N THR A 205 9.56 -1.72 22.70
CA THR A 205 8.98 -2.93 22.08
C THR A 205 8.57 -2.63 20.64
N VAL A 206 9.16 -3.36 19.69
CA VAL A 206 8.72 -3.38 18.29
C VAL A 206 7.57 -4.38 18.13
N VAL A 207 6.44 -3.94 17.57
CA VAL A 207 5.24 -4.77 17.35
C VAL A 207 5.05 -5.19 15.89
N TYR A 208 5.60 -4.41 14.96
CA TYR A 208 5.56 -4.66 13.53
C TYR A 208 6.69 -3.89 12.81
N GLY A 209 7.01 -4.29 11.58
CA GLY A 209 7.93 -3.59 10.70
C GLY A 209 7.54 -3.82 9.25
N ASP A 210 7.42 -2.74 8.49
CA ASP A 210 7.20 -2.75 7.04
C ASP A 210 8.47 -2.22 6.36
N THR A 211 8.76 -2.68 5.16
CA THR A 211 9.75 -2.21 4.17
C THR A 211 10.75 -1.13 4.63
N ASP A 212 10.28 0.06 5.00
CA ASP A 212 11.01 1.28 5.39
C ASP A 212 10.51 1.93 6.70
N SER A 213 9.74 1.22 7.52
CA SER A 213 9.19 1.71 8.79
C SER A 213 9.13 0.64 9.89
N ILE A 214 9.21 1.08 11.14
CA ILE A 214 9.05 0.22 12.33
C ILE A 214 7.93 0.75 13.22
N PHE A 215 7.15 -0.16 13.79
CA PHE A 215 6.03 0.15 14.67
C PHE A 215 6.43 -0.20 16.09
N ILE A 216 6.46 0.81 16.95
CA ILE A 216 6.99 0.69 18.30
C ILE A 216 6.01 1.23 19.33
N LYS A 217 6.11 0.76 20.58
CA LYS A 217 5.44 1.42 21.70
C LYS A 217 5.92 2.86 21.80
N TYR A 218 4.99 3.81 21.84
CA TYR A 218 5.30 5.23 21.80
C TYR A 218 5.65 5.75 23.19
N GLU A 219 6.94 5.94 23.42
CA GLU A 219 7.51 6.59 24.60
C GLU A 219 8.39 7.75 24.10
N PRO A 220 7.89 9.00 24.07
CA PRO A 220 8.50 10.11 23.33
C PRO A 220 10.01 10.26 23.54
N GLU A 221 10.46 10.27 24.80
CA GLU A 221 11.88 10.43 25.13
C GLU A 221 12.76 9.28 24.61
N LYS A 222 12.27 8.03 24.70
CA LYS A 222 12.99 6.87 24.16
C LYS A 222 13.01 6.89 22.63
N VAL A 223 11.91 7.33 22.01
CA VAL A 223 11.82 7.46 20.54
C VAL A 223 12.82 8.50 20.04
N GLU A 224 12.96 9.63 20.72
CA GLU A 224 13.95 10.66 20.37
C GLU A 224 15.38 10.13 20.52
N ARG A 225 15.70 9.43 21.62
CA ARG A 225 17.01 8.78 21.80
C ARG A 225 17.30 7.74 20.72
N LEU A 226 16.32 6.90 20.38
CA LEU A 226 16.43 5.93 19.30
C LEU A 226 16.70 6.61 17.96
N ALA A 227 15.97 7.69 17.64
CA ALA A 227 16.15 8.43 16.41
C ALA A 227 17.55 9.05 16.30
N ALA A 228 18.06 9.63 17.40
CA ALA A 228 19.42 10.17 17.47
C ALA A 228 20.48 9.07 17.27
N LYS A 229 20.33 7.92 17.95
CA LYS A 229 21.24 6.77 17.85
C LYS A 229 21.26 6.15 16.45
N ILE A 230 20.09 6.06 15.80
CA ILE A 230 19.98 5.61 14.40
C ILE A 230 20.68 6.59 13.46
N TYR A 231 20.49 7.89 13.66
CA TYR A 231 21.15 8.91 12.85
C TYR A 231 22.68 8.85 13.00
N GLU A 232 23.17 8.75 14.23
CA GLU A 232 24.61 8.66 14.54
C GLU A 232 25.25 7.41 13.91
N LYS A 233 24.62 6.24 14.05
CA LYS A 233 25.21 4.96 13.60
C LYS A 233 25.00 4.66 12.13
N LEU A 234 23.85 5.05 11.56
CA LEU A 234 23.44 4.65 10.20
C LEU A 234 23.39 5.84 9.23
N GLY A 235 23.49 7.09 9.71
CA GLY A 235 23.36 8.28 8.87
C GLY A 235 21.95 8.47 8.29
N LEU A 236 20.95 7.81 8.86
CA LEU A 236 19.57 7.84 8.38
C LEU A 236 18.67 8.56 9.36
N GLU A 237 17.87 9.49 8.83
CA GLU A 237 16.86 10.19 9.61
C GLU A 237 15.59 9.34 9.70
N ILE A 238 15.12 9.11 10.91
CA ILE A 238 13.86 8.40 11.19
C ILE A 238 12.94 9.32 12.02
N LYS A 239 11.65 9.37 11.68
CA LYS A 239 10.69 10.24 12.37
C LYS A 239 9.35 9.54 12.60
N PRO A 240 8.62 9.90 13.67
CA PRO A 240 7.21 9.53 13.79
C PRO A 240 6.41 10.10 12.62
N ASP A 241 5.86 9.22 11.77
CA ASP A 241 4.91 9.59 10.71
C ASP A 241 3.48 9.60 11.25
N LYS A 242 3.15 8.59 12.06
CA LYS A 242 1.83 8.43 12.70
C LYS A 242 1.99 7.95 14.13
N ILE A 243 1.08 8.41 14.98
CA ILE A 243 0.93 7.92 16.35
C ILE A 243 -0.51 7.40 16.44
N TYR A 244 -0.68 6.13 16.76
CA TYR A 244 -1.98 5.51 16.96
C TYR A 244 -2.27 5.39 18.45
N THR A 245 -3.45 5.84 18.87
CA THR A 245 -3.98 5.55 20.20
C THR A 245 -4.17 4.05 20.38
N ARG A 246 -4.68 3.38 19.34
CA ARG A 246 -4.87 1.93 19.26
C ARG A 246 -4.63 1.46 17.83
N ILE A 247 -4.02 0.31 17.66
CA ILE A 247 -3.85 -0.33 16.35
C ILE A 247 -4.16 -1.81 16.46
N PHE A 248 -4.90 -2.31 15.49
CA PHE A 248 -5.22 -3.72 15.33
C PHE A 248 -4.40 -4.29 14.19
N PHE A 249 -3.65 -5.35 14.46
CA PHE A 249 -2.98 -6.15 13.44
C PHE A 249 -3.70 -7.47 13.23
N THR A 250 -3.93 -7.82 11.97
CA THR A 250 -4.23 -9.21 11.59
C THR A 250 -2.95 -10.04 11.56
N GLU A 251 -3.04 -11.34 11.34
CA GLU A 251 -1.88 -12.21 11.10
C GLU A 251 -1.15 -11.89 9.78
N ALA A 252 -1.87 -11.29 8.82
CA ALA A 252 -1.35 -10.99 7.51
C ALA A 252 -0.51 -9.70 7.52
N LYS A 253 0.65 -9.77 6.87
CA LYS A 253 1.50 -8.60 6.59
C LYS A 253 0.73 -7.56 5.78
N LYS A 254 0.99 -6.27 6.06
CA LYS A 254 0.34 -5.12 5.40
C LYS A 254 -1.18 -5.09 5.54
N ARG A 255 -1.74 -5.73 6.57
CA ARG A 255 -3.17 -5.72 6.88
C ARG A 255 -3.42 -5.33 8.33
N TYR A 256 -3.73 -4.07 8.55
CA TYR A 256 -3.94 -3.48 9.88
C TYR A 256 -4.90 -2.29 9.83
N ALA A 257 -5.40 -1.89 11.00
CA ALA A 257 -6.21 -0.69 11.17
C ALA A 257 -5.82 0.05 12.44
N GLY A 258 -5.53 1.34 12.33
CA GLY A 258 -5.15 2.22 13.44
C GLY A 258 -6.21 3.27 13.75
N LEU A 259 -6.36 3.61 15.01
CA LEU A 259 -7.13 4.75 15.51
C LEU A 259 -6.17 5.90 15.81
N LEU A 260 -6.32 6.99 15.07
CA LEU A 260 -5.56 8.21 15.29
C LEU A 260 -6.12 9.00 16.50
N PRO A 261 -5.31 9.91 17.10
CA PRO A 261 -5.73 10.73 18.23
C PRO A 261 -6.96 11.60 17.95
N ASP A 262 -7.20 11.95 16.68
CA ASP A 262 -8.37 12.73 16.24
C ASP A 262 -9.64 11.88 16.05
N GLY A 263 -9.58 10.57 16.34
CA GLY A 263 -10.70 9.65 16.24
C GLY A 263 -10.92 9.05 14.84
N ARG A 264 -10.11 9.42 13.84
CA ARG A 264 -10.17 8.82 12.50
C ARG A 264 -9.53 7.45 12.48
N LEU A 265 -10.09 6.58 11.63
CA LEU A 265 -9.51 5.27 11.33
C LEU A 265 -8.57 5.37 10.14
N ASP A 266 -7.41 4.75 10.26
CA ASP A 266 -6.44 4.55 9.20
C ASP A 266 -6.36 3.06 8.89
N ILE A 267 -6.86 2.65 7.73
CA ILE A 267 -7.06 1.24 7.36
C ILE A 267 -6.13 0.89 6.20
N VAL A 268 -5.31 -0.14 6.39
CA VAL A 268 -4.28 -0.56 5.41
C VAL A 268 -4.49 -2.01 5.03
N GLY A 269 -4.63 -2.28 3.74
CA GLY A 269 -4.68 -3.61 3.11
C GLY A 269 -5.90 -4.49 3.43
N LEU A 270 -6.86 -3.99 4.21
CA LEU A 270 -8.12 -4.67 4.51
C LEU A 270 -9.17 -4.45 3.41
N GLU A 271 -10.23 -5.25 3.42
CA GLU A 271 -11.28 -5.29 2.40
C GLU A 271 -12.01 -3.96 2.22
N VAL A 272 -12.12 -3.14 3.27
CA VAL A 272 -12.70 -1.78 3.22
C VAL A 272 -12.11 -0.95 2.07
N ILE A 273 -10.79 -1.03 1.85
CA ILE A 273 -10.10 -0.21 0.84
C ILE A 273 -9.97 -0.89 -0.53
N ARG A 274 -10.44 -2.13 -0.64
CA ARG A 274 -10.29 -2.94 -1.86
C ARG A 274 -11.40 -2.67 -2.85
N GLY A 275 -11.07 -2.38 -4.10
CA GLY A 275 -12.07 -2.08 -5.14
C GLY A 275 -13.03 -3.23 -5.46
N ASP A 276 -12.54 -4.47 -5.30
CA ASP A 276 -13.20 -5.71 -5.70
C ASP A 276 -14.15 -6.33 -4.66
N TRP A 277 -14.44 -5.60 -3.57
CA TRP A 277 -15.43 -6.00 -2.56
C TRP A 277 -16.69 -5.14 -2.63
N ALA A 278 -17.84 -5.76 -2.39
CA ALA A 278 -19.12 -5.07 -2.34
C ALA A 278 -19.15 -4.03 -1.21
N VAL A 279 -19.89 -2.95 -1.42
CA VAL A 279 -19.99 -1.84 -0.44
C VAL A 279 -20.55 -2.33 0.90
N VAL A 280 -21.48 -3.30 0.89
CA VAL A 280 -22.00 -3.92 2.12
C VAL A 280 -20.88 -4.50 3.00
N ALA A 281 -19.92 -5.22 2.42
CA ALA A 281 -18.83 -5.81 3.19
C ALA A 281 -17.87 -4.76 3.73
N LYS A 282 -17.63 -3.70 2.95
CA LYS A 282 -16.81 -2.55 3.38
C LYS A 282 -17.43 -1.85 4.58
N LYS A 283 -18.72 -1.54 4.53
CA LYS A 283 -19.46 -0.91 5.62
C LYS A 283 -19.42 -1.75 6.90
N VAL A 284 -19.62 -3.08 6.77
CA VAL A 284 -19.56 -3.98 7.92
C VAL A 284 -18.16 -4.01 8.51
N GLN A 285 -17.13 -4.22 7.70
CA GLN A 285 -15.76 -4.29 8.21
C GLN A 285 -15.30 -2.96 8.83
N GLU A 286 -15.64 -1.82 8.22
CA GLU A 286 -15.34 -0.50 8.78
C GLU A 286 -16.02 -0.31 10.13
N LYS A 287 -17.31 -0.70 10.27
CA LYS A 287 -18.02 -0.58 11.53
C LYS A 287 -17.51 -1.56 12.60
N VAL A 288 -17.15 -2.78 12.23
CA VAL A 288 -16.50 -3.75 13.12
C VAL A 288 -15.18 -3.18 13.62
N LEU A 289 -14.33 -2.67 12.73
CA LEU A 289 -13.06 -2.03 13.10
C LEU A 289 -13.29 -0.82 14.01
N GLU A 290 -14.31 -0.01 13.74
CA GLU A 290 -14.68 1.11 14.62
C GLU A 290 -15.02 0.64 16.03
N ILE A 291 -15.88 -0.38 16.17
CA ILE A 291 -16.26 -0.93 17.48
C ILE A 291 -15.04 -1.51 18.20
N ILE A 292 -14.18 -2.27 17.51
CA ILE A 292 -12.96 -2.83 18.09
C ILE A 292 -12.01 -1.73 18.55
N LEU A 293 -11.71 -0.77 17.67
CA LEU A 293 -10.69 0.24 17.91
C LEU A 293 -11.15 1.33 18.86
N LYS A 294 -12.43 1.72 18.87
CA LYS A 294 -12.97 2.76 19.76
C LYS A 294 -13.53 2.19 21.06
N GLU A 295 -14.30 1.10 20.98
CA GLU A 295 -15.06 0.57 22.13
C GLU A 295 -14.45 -0.68 22.78
N ARG A 296 -13.51 -1.36 22.11
CA ARG A 296 -12.85 -2.59 22.61
C ARG A 296 -13.83 -3.73 22.92
N SER A 297 -14.91 -3.83 22.13
CA SER A 297 -15.96 -4.83 22.36
C SER A 297 -16.13 -5.76 21.15
N PRO A 298 -15.36 -6.86 21.08
CA PRO A 298 -15.54 -7.88 20.04
C PRO A 298 -16.95 -8.47 19.99
N GLN A 299 -17.56 -8.69 21.16
CA GLN A 299 -18.93 -9.23 21.25
C GLN A 299 -19.97 -8.24 20.72
N LYS A 300 -19.80 -6.93 20.94
CA LYS A 300 -20.68 -5.91 20.33
C LYS A 300 -20.52 -5.89 18.81
N ALA A 301 -19.28 -6.00 18.31
CA ALA A 301 -19.00 -6.07 16.89
C ALA A 301 -19.61 -7.33 16.24
N ALA A 302 -19.54 -8.49 16.92
CA ALA A 302 -20.17 -9.72 16.45
C ALA A 302 -21.71 -9.59 16.41
N LYS A 303 -22.34 -9.04 17.45
CA LYS A 303 -23.79 -8.78 17.47
C LYS A 303 -24.21 -7.84 16.34
N TYR A 304 -23.43 -6.79 16.08
CA TYR A 304 -23.66 -5.89 14.95
C TYR A 304 -23.61 -6.65 13.61
N THR A 305 -22.59 -7.49 13.40
CA THR A 305 -22.46 -8.29 12.18
C THR A 305 -23.63 -9.27 12.01
N GLN A 306 -24.02 -9.97 13.07
CA GLN A 306 -25.18 -10.88 13.06
C GLN A 306 -26.48 -10.15 12.68
N GLN A 307 -26.71 -8.97 13.27
CA GLN A 307 -27.86 -8.12 12.94
C GLN A 307 -27.83 -7.65 11.47
N PHE A 308 -26.66 -7.23 10.98
CA PHE A 308 -26.51 -6.83 9.58
C PHE A 308 -26.74 -8.01 8.62
N ILE A 309 -26.27 -9.22 8.95
CA ILE A 309 -26.52 -10.43 8.17
C ILE A 309 -28.03 -10.73 8.13
N TYR A 310 -28.74 -10.58 9.25
CA TYR A 310 -30.19 -10.72 9.30
C TYR A 310 -30.88 -9.71 8.37
N GLU A 311 -30.53 -8.43 8.44
CA GLU A 311 -31.09 -7.38 7.56
C GLU A 311 -30.78 -7.63 6.08
N LEU A 312 -29.57 -8.09 5.77
CA LEU A 312 -29.15 -8.47 4.42
C LEU A 312 -30.01 -9.62 3.88
N ARG A 313 -30.22 -10.69 4.68
CA ARG A 313 -31.11 -11.82 4.34
C ARG A 313 -32.57 -11.39 4.12
N GLN A 314 -33.03 -10.35 4.83
CA GLN A 314 -34.35 -9.74 4.64
C GLN A 314 -34.41 -8.73 3.48
N ARG A 315 -33.34 -8.59 2.68
CA ARG A 315 -33.21 -7.61 1.59
C ARG A 315 -33.49 -6.15 2.02
N ARG A 316 -33.15 -5.81 3.27
CA ARG A 316 -33.32 -4.44 3.81
C ARG A 316 -32.14 -3.52 3.51
N VAL A 317 -31.15 -3.99 2.76
CA VAL A 317 -30.00 -3.18 2.33
C VAL A 317 -30.24 -2.60 0.93
N PRO A 318 -29.68 -1.43 0.59
CA PRO A 318 -29.82 -0.89 -0.76
C PRO A 318 -29.16 -1.80 -1.81
N TYR A 319 -29.86 -2.08 -2.92
CA TYR A 319 -29.32 -2.85 -4.05
C TYR A 319 -27.96 -2.33 -4.54
N ARG A 320 -27.79 -1.01 -4.60
CA ARG A 320 -26.53 -0.37 -5.00
C ARG A 320 -25.32 -0.79 -4.16
N ASP A 321 -25.54 -1.18 -2.90
CA ASP A 321 -24.45 -1.56 -2.00
C ASP A 321 -23.95 -2.99 -2.26
N LEU A 322 -24.71 -3.78 -3.05
CA LEU A 322 -24.36 -5.13 -3.47
C LEU A 322 -23.53 -5.14 -4.76
N ILE A 323 -23.40 -4.00 -5.44
CA ILE A 323 -22.64 -3.93 -6.70
C ILE A 323 -21.15 -4.12 -6.42
N ILE A 324 -20.54 -5.08 -7.10
CA ILE A 324 -19.10 -5.30 -7.13
C ILE A 324 -18.54 -4.59 -8.37
N TRP A 325 -17.52 -3.77 -8.16
CA TRP A 325 -16.87 -3.00 -9.22
C TRP A 325 -15.49 -3.56 -9.51
N LYS A 326 -15.19 -3.75 -10.79
CA LYS A 326 -13.84 -4.14 -11.21
C LYS A 326 -13.44 -3.51 -12.52
N THR A 327 -12.19 -3.05 -12.59
CA THR A 327 -11.64 -2.41 -13.79
C THR A 327 -11.16 -3.48 -14.78
N LEU A 328 -11.47 -3.28 -16.06
CA LEU A 328 -10.87 -4.04 -17.15
C LEU A 328 -9.42 -3.58 -17.34
N THR A 329 -8.47 -4.47 -17.11
CA THR A 329 -7.03 -4.20 -17.21
C THR A 329 -6.44 -4.56 -18.57
N LYS A 330 -7.23 -5.21 -19.42
CA LYS A 330 -6.89 -5.63 -20.78
C LYS A 330 -8.14 -5.56 -21.67
N PRO A 331 -8.00 -5.63 -23.00
CA PRO A 331 -9.11 -5.96 -23.89
C PRO A 331 -9.77 -7.29 -23.50
N ILE A 332 -11.08 -7.41 -23.71
CA ILE A 332 -11.89 -8.56 -23.24
C ILE A 332 -11.46 -9.86 -23.91
N GLU A 333 -10.95 -9.78 -25.13
CA GLU A 333 -10.45 -10.87 -25.95
C GLU A 333 -9.14 -11.47 -25.41
N GLU A 334 -8.35 -10.67 -24.67
CA GLU A 334 -7.07 -11.11 -24.09
C GLU A 334 -7.21 -11.81 -22.72
N TYR A 335 -8.43 -11.86 -22.16
CA TYR A 335 -8.68 -12.58 -20.92
C TYR A 335 -8.78 -14.09 -21.17
N ALA A 336 -7.68 -14.80 -20.88
CA ALA A 336 -7.65 -16.27 -20.93
C ALA A 336 -8.56 -16.95 -19.89
N VAL A 337 -8.83 -16.27 -18.76
CA VAL A 337 -9.61 -16.83 -17.64
C VAL A 337 -10.98 -16.16 -17.57
N LYS A 338 -12.03 -17.00 -17.56
CA LYS A 338 -13.40 -16.56 -17.28
C LYS A 338 -13.50 -16.04 -15.85
N THR A 339 -13.80 -14.77 -15.71
CA THR A 339 -13.94 -14.12 -14.40
C THR A 339 -15.21 -13.29 -14.37
N PRO A 340 -15.85 -13.10 -13.19
CA PRO A 340 -17.15 -12.45 -13.08
C PRO A 340 -17.28 -11.11 -13.83
N HIS A 341 -16.33 -10.20 -13.60
CA HIS A 341 -16.34 -8.90 -14.28
C HIS A 341 -16.19 -8.96 -15.80
N VAL A 342 -15.49 -9.98 -16.33
CA VAL A 342 -15.30 -10.14 -17.78
C VAL A 342 -16.56 -10.72 -18.41
N GLU A 343 -17.23 -11.68 -17.75
CA GLU A 343 -18.51 -12.19 -18.26
C GLU A 343 -19.61 -11.12 -18.22
N ALA A 344 -19.66 -10.32 -17.14
CA ALA A 344 -20.54 -9.16 -17.10
C ALA A 344 -20.22 -8.14 -18.22
N ALA A 345 -18.93 -7.92 -18.52
CA ALA A 345 -18.53 -7.06 -19.62
C ALA A 345 -18.98 -7.61 -20.99
N ARG A 346 -18.86 -8.93 -21.21
CA ARG A 346 -19.35 -9.59 -22.43
C ARG A 346 -20.85 -9.42 -22.59
N MET A 347 -21.64 -9.61 -21.52
CA MET A 347 -23.09 -9.36 -21.56
C MET A 347 -23.43 -7.92 -21.93
N LEU A 348 -22.65 -6.93 -21.45
CA LEU A 348 -22.82 -5.54 -21.86
C LEU A 348 -22.51 -5.35 -23.36
N MET A 349 -21.41 -5.93 -23.86
CA MET A 349 -21.04 -5.86 -25.28
C MET A 349 -22.07 -6.52 -26.21
N GLU A 350 -22.64 -7.66 -25.81
CA GLU A 350 -23.74 -8.31 -26.53
C GLU A 350 -24.99 -7.42 -26.63
N LYS A 351 -25.18 -6.52 -25.66
CA LYS A 351 -26.23 -5.50 -25.66
C LYS A 351 -25.81 -4.19 -26.35
N GLY A 352 -24.68 -4.19 -27.06
CA GLY A 352 -24.21 -3.06 -27.87
C GLY A 352 -23.37 -2.02 -27.11
N TRP A 353 -23.01 -2.27 -25.85
CA TRP A 353 -22.14 -1.35 -25.11
C TRP A 353 -20.69 -1.45 -25.60
N LYS A 354 -20.06 -0.30 -25.81
CA LYS A 354 -18.64 -0.22 -26.14
C LYS A 354 -17.83 -0.09 -24.85
N LEU A 355 -17.01 -1.08 -24.55
CA LEU A 355 -16.12 -1.11 -23.39
C LEU A 355 -14.66 -1.10 -23.84
N ALA A 356 -13.82 -0.40 -23.09
CA ALA A 356 -12.39 -0.28 -23.33
C ALA A 356 -11.57 -0.66 -22.08
N MET A 357 -10.27 -0.87 -22.29
CA MET A 357 -9.31 -1.02 -21.20
C MET A 357 -9.37 0.22 -20.30
N GLY A 358 -9.49 0.01 -18.99
CA GLY A 358 -9.64 1.06 -17.98
C GLY A 358 -11.08 1.28 -17.52
N ASP A 359 -12.08 0.77 -18.24
CA ASP A 359 -13.48 0.89 -17.83
C ASP A 359 -13.78 0.06 -16.59
N LYS A 360 -14.67 0.59 -15.75
CA LYS A 360 -15.17 -0.11 -14.56
C LYS A 360 -16.47 -0.82 -14.87
N VAL A 361 -16.48 -2.14 -14.67
CA VAL A 361 -17.65 -2.98 -14.84
C VAL A 361 -18.26 -3.25 -13.47
N GLY A 362 -19.51 -2.83 -13.31
CA GLY A 362 -20.33 -3.12 -12.14
C GLY A 362 -21.19 -4.35 -12.38
N TYR A 363 -21.14 -5.32 -11.48
CA TYR A 363 -21.93 -6.54 -11.58
C TYR A 363 -22.45 -6.97 -10.21
N VAL A 364 -23.47 -7.82 -10.22
CA VAL A 364 -23.99 -8.50 -9.04
C VAL A 364 -23.96 -10.00 -9.26
N VAL A 365 -23.80 -10.75 -8.18
CA VAL A 365 -23.93 -12.21 -8.17
C VAL A 365 -25.40 -12.58 -8.01
N VAL A 366 -25.89 -13.43 -8.91
CA VAL A 366 -27.28 -13.87 -8.98
C VAL A 366 -27.43 -15.33 -8.53
N SER A 367 -28.64 -15.68 -8.11
CA SER A 367 -29.01 -17.04 -7.74
C SER A 367 -28.90 -17.97 -8.94
N GLY A 368 -28.36 -19.17 -8.74
CA GLY A 368 -28.17 -20.15 -9.80
C GLY A 368 -27.22 -21.28 -9.40
N THR A 369 -27.05 -22.24 -10.29
CA THR A 369 -26.07 -23.32 -10.16
C THR A 369 -24.84 -23.02 -11.02
N GLY A 370 -23.73 -23.73 -10.78
CA GLY A 370 -22.50 -23.56 -11.55
C GLY A 370 -21.47 -22.64 -10.90
N ARG A 371 -20.48 -22.25 -11.69
CA ARG A 371 -19.33 -21.47 -11.20
C ARG A 371 -19.70 -19.99 -11.04
N LEU A 372 -18.95 -19.28 -10.20
CA LEU A 372 -19.24 -17.87 -9.90
C LEU A 372 -19.37 -16.99 -11.14
N TYR A 373 -18.53 -17.19 -12.16
CA TYR A 373 -18.59 -16.39 -13.39
C TYR A 373 -19.84 -16.65 -14.26
N GLU A 374 -20.55 -17.76 -14.05
CA GLU A 374 -21.80 -18.12 -14.75
C GLU A 374 -23.02 -17.50 -14.05
N ARG A 375 -22.81 -17.06 -12.81
CA ARG A 375 -23.84 -16.58 -11.90
C ARG A 375 -23.71 -15.08 -11.64
N VAL A 376 -23.36 -14.31 -12.66
CA VAL A 376 -23.27 -12.85 -12.56
C VAL A 376 -24.05 -12.15 -13.65
N LYS A 377 -24.52 -10.96 -13.35
CA LYS A 377 -25.15 -10.05 -14.32
C LYS A 377 -24.61 -8.64 -14.13
N PRO A 378 -24.50 -7.84 -15.19
CA PRO A 378 -24.35 -6.39 -15.06
C PRO A 378 -25.42 -5.84 -14.15
N TYR A 379 -25.06 -4.95 -13.23
CA TYR A 379 -25.99 -4.50 -12.18
C TYR A 379 -27.27 -3.84 -12.74
N MET A 380 -27.21 -3.27 -13.95
CA MET A 380 -28.36 -2.66 -14.62
C MET A 380 -29.36 -3.68 -15.18
N PHE A 381 -28.93 -4.93 -15.35
CA PHE A 381 -29.73 -6.01 -15.97
C PHE A 381 -30.21 -7.05 -14.97
N ALA A 382 -29.98 -6.83 -13.67
CA ALA A 382 -30.47 -7.69 -12.61
C ALA A 382 -31.43 -6.91 -11.71
N SER A 383 -32.51 -7.58 -11.32
CA SER A 383 -33.39 -7.14 -10.24
C SER A 383 -32.83 -7.59 -8.88
N TYR A 384 -33.34 -6.99 -7.80
CA TYR A 384 -32.90 -7.35 -6.45
C TYR A 384 -33.32 -8.79 -6.08
N ASP A 385 -34.45 -9.27 -6.59
CA ASP A 385 -34.93 -10.63 -6.30
C ASP A 385 -34.02 -11.72 -6.87
N GLU A 386 -33.34 -11.43 -7.99
CA GLU A 386 -32.39 -12.35 -8.63
C GLU A 386 -31.06 -12.46 -7.88
N VAL A 387 -30.72 -11.50 -7.01
CA VAL A 387 -29.43 -11.47 -6.31
C VAL A 387 -29.32 -12.66 -5.35
N ASP A 388 -28.18 -13.36 -5.41
CA ASP A 388 -27.85 -14.37 -4.40
C ASP A 388 -27.39 -13.68 -3.13
N ILE A 389 -28.31 -13.49 -2.19
CA ILE A 389 -28.03 -12.86 -0.90
C ILE A 389 -27.05 -13.69 -0.07
N GLU A 390 -27.12 -15.02 -0.14
CA GLU A 390 -26.29 -15.89 0.69
C GLU A 390 -24.83 -15.87 0.22
N TYR A 391 -24.57 -15.65 -1.07
CA TYR A 391 -23.22 -15.32 -1.56
C TYR A 391 -22.64 -14.08 -0.86
N TYR A 392 -23.42 -13.00 -0.73
CA TYR A 392 -22.91 -11.79 -0.03
C TYR A 392 -22.74 -12.04 1.46
N VAL A 393 -23.58 -12.86 2.09
CA VAL A 393 -23.40 -13.24 3.49
C VAL A 393 -22.09 -14.02 3.68
N THR A 394 -21.91 -15.10 2.94
CA THR A 394 -20.85 -16.11 3.16
C THR A 394 -19.53 -15.80 2.46
N ASN A 395 -19.53 -15.03 1.36
CA ASN A 395 -18.31 -14.71 0.60
C ASN A 395 -17.90 -13.23 0.69
N GLN A 396 -18.71 -12.37 1.31
CA GLN A 396 -18.42 -10.94 1.43
C GLN A 396 -18.51 -10.46 2.90
N VAL A 397 -19.69 -10.45 3.50
CA VAL A 397 -19.90 -9.83 4.82
C VAL A 397 -19.24 -10.62 5.95
N ALA A 398 -19.52 -11.91 6.08
CA ALA A 398 -19.00 -12.72 7.17
C ALA A 398 -17.46 -12.85 7.11
N PRO A 399 -16.82 -13.15 5.95
CA PRO A 399 -15.36 -13.19 5.87
C PRO A 399 -14.68 -11.86 6.19
N ALA A 400 -15.29 -10.73 5.80
CA ALA A 400 -14.71 -9.41 6.06
C ALA A 400 -14.74 -9.05 7.56
N ALA A 401 -15.80 -9.46 8.28
CA ALA A 401 -15.89 -9.31 9.73
C ALA A 401 -15.00 -10.33 10.48
N ALA A 402 -15.03 -11.60 10.06
CA ALA A 402 -14.25 -12.69 10.66
C ALA A 402 -12.74 -12.39 10.64
N ARG A 403 -12.23 -11.79 9.56
CA ARG A 403 -10.82 -11.36 9.46
C ARG A 403 -10.34 -10.47 10.61
N VAL A 404 -11.26 -9.74 11.25
CA VAL A 404 -10.98 -8.94 12.45
C VAL A 404 -11.30 -9.73 13.71
N LEU A 405 -12.47 -10.39 13.74
CA LEU A 405 -13.04 -11.00 14.94
C LEU A 405 -12.41 -12.34 15.35
N GLU A 406 -11.80 -13.06 14.41
CA GLU A 406 -11.07 -14.32 14.67
C GLU A 406 -9.89 -14.10 15.62
N CYS A 407 -9.21 -12.95 15.52
CA CYS A 407 -8.15 -12.57 16.47
C CYS A 407 -8.65 -12.41 17.91
N PHE A 408 -9.97 -12.36 18.13
CA PHE A 408 -10.63 -12.29 19.42
C PHE A 408 -11.42 -13.57 19.76
N GLY A 409 -11.17 -14.66 19.03
CA GLY A 409 -11.80 -15.97 19.26
C GLY A 409 -13.23 -16.10 18.74
N ILE A 410 -13.70 -15.18 17.89
CA ILE A 410 -15.04 -15.22 17.30
C ILE A 410 -14.94 -15.73 15.87
N THR A 411 -15.51 -16.90 15.61
CA THR A 411 -15.40 -17.58 14.31
C THR A 411 -16.45 -17.10 13.31
N GLU A 412 -16.20 -17.32 12.02
CA GLU A 412 -17.18 -17.02 10.97
C GLU A 412 -18.52 -17.75 11.19
N GLU A 413 -18.50 -19.00 11.63
CA GLU A 413 -19.70 -19.78 11.96
C GLU A 413 -20.56 -19.14 13.05
N GLN A 414 -19.91 -18.54 14.05
CA GLN A 414 -20.62 -17.79 15.10
C GLN A 414 -21.26 -16.52 14.56
N LEU A 415 -20.74 -15.92 13.49
CA LEU A 415 -21.35 -14.74 12.85
C LEU A 415 -22.56 -15.12 12.00
N LEU A 416 -22.55 -16.32 11.40
CA LEU A 416 -23.63 -16.82 10.55
C LEU A 416 -24.84 -17.32 11.34
N THR A 417 -24.64 -17.71 12.62
CA THR A 417 -25.71 -18.13 13.54
C THR A 417 -26.49 -16.91 14.04
N ALA A 418 -27.46 -16.46 13.24
CA ALA A 418 -28.39 -15.42 13.65
C ALA A 418 -29.33 -15.96 14.75
N LYS A 419 -29.12 -15.56 16.01
CA LYS A 419 -30.21 -15.52 16.97
C LYS A 419 -30.91 -14.17 16.81
N ALA A 420 -32.18 -14.20 16.41
CA ALA A 420 -33.03 -13.02 16.53
C ALA A 420 -32.86 -12.47 17.95
N SER A 421 -32.50 -11.20 18.09
CA SER A 421 -32.43 -10.59 19.42
C SER A 421 -33.80 -10.73 20.08
N ASP A 422 -33.84 -11.12 21.35
CA ASP A 422 -35.08 -11.35 22.13
C ASP A 422 -36.04 -10.14 22.18
N LYS A 423 -35.65 -8.99 21.62
CA LYS A 423 -36.50 -7.79 21.48
C LYS A 423 -37.59 -7.87 20.41
N GLU A 424 -37.54 -8.81 19.46
CA GLU A 424 -38.63 -8.98 18.47
C GLU A 424 -39.70 -10.00 18.90
N ARG A 425 -39.53 -10.69 20.04
CA ARG A 425 -40.56 -11.60 20.58
C ARG A 425 -41.61 -10.91 21.45
N GLU A 426 -41.37 -9.68 21.90
CA GLU A 426 -42.35 -8.85 22.61
C GLU A 426 -42.82 -7.72 21.70
N THR A 427 -43.84 -7.98 20.87
CA THR A 427 -44.95 -7.08 20.49
C THR A 427 -45.49 -7.44 19.11
N ARG A 428 -46.32 -8.49 19.07
CA ARG A 428 -47.60 -8.50 18.34
C ARG A 428 -48.54 -9.39 19.12
N LYS A 429 -49.29 -8.81 20.06
CA LYS A 429 -50.39 -9.52 20.69
C LYS A 429 -51.58 -9.49 19.73
N LEU A 430 -52.33 -10.59 19.67
CA LEU A 430 -53.53 -10.74 18.85
C LEU A 430 -54.62 -9.68 19.14
N THR A 431 -54.45 -8.86 20.17
CA THR A 431 -55.34 -7.76 20.54
C THR A 431 -55.16 -6.51 19.68
N ASP A 432 -54.11 -6.42 18.85
CA ASP A 432 -53.88 -5.26 17.99
C ASP A 432 -54.66 -5.34 16.65
N PHE A 433 -55.56 -6.31 16.50
CA PHE A 433 -56.38 -6.55 15.30
C PHE A 433 -57.90 -6.47 15.54
N PHE A 434 -58.35 -6.04 16.73
CA PHE A 434 -59.77 -5.81 17.03
C PHE A 434 -60.01 -4.39 17.53
#